data_AF-A0A7C4KH07-F1
#
_entry.id   AF-A0A7C4KH07-F1
#
_cell.length_a   1.000
_cell.length_b   1.000
_cell.length_c   1.000
_cell.angle_alpha   90.00
_cell.angle_beta   90.00
_cell.angle_gamma   90.00
#
_symmetry.space_group_name_H-M   'P 1'
#
loop_
_entity.id
_entity.type
_entity.pdbx_description
1 polymer ?
#
loop_
_entity_poly.entity_id
_entity_poly.type
_entity_poly.pdbx_seq_one_letter_code
_entity_poly.pdbx_strand_id
1 'polypeptide(L)'
;MSFQMDGILIGTFKIYYYGILIMLGALAATWLASREARRYGQESEFAWDLLPWALIGGIVGARLWHILFPPASMMEQGITTAF
;
A
#
# COMPACT_ATOMS: atom_id res chain seq x y z
N MET A 1 16.36 0.74 20.85
CA MET A 1 15.94 0.65 19.44
C MET A 1 16.86 -0.37 18.78
N SER A 2 16.35 -1.55 18.45
CA SER A 2 17.13 -2.56 17.71
C SER A 2 16.82 -2.41 16.23
N PHE A 3 17.84 -2.16 15.43
CA PHE A 3 17.74 -2.16 13.98
C PHE A 3 17.86 -3.62 13.52
N GLN A 4 16.75 -4.17 13.03
CA GLN A 4 16.73 -5.46 12.38
C GLN A 4 16.84 -5.24 10.86
N MET A 5 17.34 -6.23 10.12
CA MET A 5 17.52 -6.09 8.66
C MET A 5 16.19 -5.86 7.93
N ASP A 6 15.07 -6.24 8.53
CA ASP A 6 13.72 -6.15 7.97
C ASP A 6 12.90 -4.97 8.53
N GLY A 7 13.38 -4.29 9.57
CA GLY A 7 12.66 -3.15 10.14
C GLY A 7 13.22 -2.58 11.44
N ILE A 8 12.50 -1.59 11.96
CA ILE A 8 12.80 -0.89 13.20
C ILE A 8 11.81 -1.34 14.28
N LEU A 9 12.33 -1.86 15.39
CA LEU A 9 11.53 -2.20 16.57
C LEU A 9 11.51 -1.04 17.57
N ILE A 10 10.31 -0.51 17.86
CA ILE A 10 10.06 0.52 18.87
C ILE A 10 9.12 -0.09 19.93
N GLY A 11 9.69 -0.53 21.05
CA GLY A 11 8.93 -1.25 22.07
C GLY A 11 8.36 -2.56 21.53
N THR A 12 7.03 -2.68 21.53
CA THR A 12 6.29 -3.84 20.98
C THR A 12 5.91 -3.66 19.50
N PHE A 13 6.09 -2.47 18.93
CA PHE A 13 5.72 -2.18 17.56
C PHE A 13 6.91 -2.33 16.62
N LYS A 14 6.75 -3.18 15.59
CA LYS A 14 7.74 -3.36 14.52
C LYS A 14 7.29 -2.63 13.26
N ILE A 15 8.10 -1.69 12.81
CA ILE A 15 7.88 -0.97 11.56
C ILE A 15 8.78 -1.61 10.50
N TYR A 16 8.18 -2.23 9.49
CA TYR A 16 8.92 -2.85 8.41
C TYR A 16 9.38 -1.83 7.37
N TYR A 17 10.59 -1.99 6.84
CA TYR A 17 11.14 -1.06 5.84
C TYR A 17 10.33 -1.03 4.54
N TYR A 18 9.77 -2.17 4.11
CA TYR A 18 8.92 -2.19 2.91
C TYR A 18 7.69 -1.28 3.06
N GLY A 19 7.11 -1.21 4.27
CA GLY A 19 5.97 -0.34 4.55
C GLY A 19 6.35 1.14 4.48
N ILE A 20 7.54 1.48 4.99
CA ILE A 20 8.09 2.83 4.89
C ILE A 20 8.28 3.22 3.41
N LEU A 21 8.85 2.34 2.60
CA LEU A 21 9.06 2.59 1.17
C LEU A 21 7.74 2.80 0.42
N ILE A 22 6.72 1.98 0.71
CA ILE A 22 5.39 2.12 0.11
C ILE A 22 4.77 3.48 0.48
N MET A 23 4.83 3.87 1.76
CA MET A 23 4.30 5.15 2.21
C MET A 23 5.05 6.33 1.58
N LEU A 24 6.38 6.27 1.47
CA LEU A 24 7.17 7.28 0.79
C LEU A 24 6.77 7.41 -0.69
N GLY A 25 6.55 6.28 -1.38
CA GLY A 25 6.05 6.28 -2.75
C GLY A 25 4.66 6.92 -2.89
N ALA A 26 3.74 6.59 -1.99
CA ALA A 26 2.39 7.15 -1.98
C ALA A 26 2.39 8.68 -1.74
N LEU A 27 3.23 9.15 -0.80
CA LEU A 27 3.40 10.58 -0.53
C LEU A 27 4.05 11.31 -1.73
N ALA A 28 5.08 10.73 -2.34
CA ALA A 28 5.73 11.30 -3.52
C ALA A 28 4.76 11.38 -4.72
N ALA A 29 3.95 10.34 -4.94
CA ALA A 29 2.93 10.31 -5.97
C ALA A 29 1.85 11.38 -5.73
N THR A 30 1.40 11.53 -4.49
CA THR A 30 0.40 12.54 -4.11
C THR A 30 0.95 13.95 -4.27
N TRP A 31 2.20 14.19 -3.86
CA TRP A 31 2.86 15.47 -4.05
C TRP A 31 3.00 15.82 -5.53
N LEU A 32 3.40 14.86 -6.37
CA LEU A 32 3.49 15.05 -7.81
C LEU A 32 2.11 15.34 -8.43
N ALA A 33 1.09 14.58 -8.05
CA ALA A 33 -0.29 14.79 -8.50
C ALA A 33 -0.82 16.16 -8.09
N SER A 34 -0.57 16.60 -6.85
CA SER A 34 -0.93 17.93 -6.36
C SER A 34 -0.23 19.04 -7.14
N ARG A 35 1.06 18.86 -7.46
CA ARG A 35 1.82 19.81 -8.28
C ARG A 35 1.29 19.89 -9.71
N GLU A 36 0.91 18.76 -10.29
CA GLU A 36 0.34 18.70 -11.64
C GLU A 36 -1.07 19.29 -11.67
N ALA A 37 -1.89 19.05 -10.64
CA ALA A 37 -3.20 19.69 -10.48
C ALA A 37 -3.10 21.22 -10.48
N ARG A 38 -2.11 21.79 -9.77
CA ARG A 38 -1.85 23.24 -9.80
C ARG A 38 -1.51 23.76 -11.20
N ARG A 39 -0.79 22.98 -12.01
CA ARG A 39 -0.44 23.35 -13.39
C ARG A 39 -1.67 23.44 -14.30
N TYR A 40 -2.67 22.60 -14.06
CA TYR A 40 -3.95 22.62 -14.78
C TYR A 40 -4.99 23.56 -14.16
N GLY A 41 -4.64 24.35 -13.14
CA GLY A 41 -5.58 25.24 -12.44
C GLY A 41 -6.61 24.50 -11.60
N GLN A 42 -6.36 23.24 -11.26
CA GLN A 42 -7.22 22.41 -10.42
C GLN A 42 -6.86 22.54 -8.94
N GLU A 43 -7.84 22.22 -8.08
CA GLU A 43 -7.67 22.18 -6.63
C GLU A 43 -6.62 21.14 -6.23
N SER A 44 -5.51 21.63 -5.67
CA SER A 44 -4.35 20.79 -5.36
C SER A 44 -4.53 19.97 -4.08
N GLU A 45 -5.52 20.34 -3.27
CA GLU A 45 -5.90 19.68 -2.01
C GLU A 45 -6.62 18.36 -2.27
N PHE A 46 -7.35 18.28 -3.38
CA PHE A 46 -8.07 17.07 -3.77
C PHE A 46 -7.18 15.83 -3.87
N ALA A 47 -5.94 15.98 -4.33
CA ALA A 47 -4.98 14.87 -4.38
C ALA A 47 -4.66 14.31 -2.97
N TRP A 48 -4.53 15.18 -1.99
CA TRP A 48 -4.29 14.82 -0.59
C TRP A 48 -5.53 14.21 0.07
N ASP A 49 -6.72 14.73 -0.24
CA ASP A 49 -7.98 14.16 0.22
C ASP A 49 -8.24 12.76 -0.36
N LEU A 50 -7.75 12.50 -1.58
CA LEU A 50 -7.87 11.21 -2.24
C LEU A 50 -6.88 10.16 -1.71
N LEU A 51 -5.74 10.58 -1.15
CA LEU A 51 -4.69 9.66 -0.70
C LEU A 51 -5.19 8.60 0.31
N PRO A 52 -5.94 8.93 1.38
CA PRO A 52 -6.50 7.92 2.28
C PRO A 52 -7.39 6.91 1.56
N TRP A 53 -8.24 7.37 0.63
CA TRP A 53 -9.10 6.50 -0.17
C TRP A 53 -8.29 5.61 -1.11
N ALA A 54 -7.23 6.12 -1.73
CA ALA A 54 -6.32 5.35 -2.55
C ALA A 54 -5.59 4.27 -1.75
N LEU A 55 -5.16 4.56 -0.51
CA LEU A 55 -4.55 3.57 0.38
C LEU A 55 -5.53 2.47 0.78
N ILE A 56 -6.77 2.81 1.14
CA ILE A 56 -7.83 1.84 1.43
C ILE A 56 -8.09 0.97 0.18
N GLY A 57 -8.25 1.60 -0.99
CA GLY A 57 -8.42 0.91 -2.26
C GLY A 57 -7.27 -0.03 -2.60
N GLY A 58 -6.02 0.38 -2.32
CA GLY A 58 -4.84 -0.45 -2.49
C GLY A 58 -4.84 -1.68 -1.57
N ILE A 59 -5.21 -1.53 -0.30
CA ILE A 59 -5.32 -2.64 0.65
C ILE A 59 -6.43 -3.62 0.21
N VAL A 60 -7.60 -3.10 -0.13
CA VAL A 60 -8.73 -3.92 -0.61
C VAL A 60 -8.36 -4.63 -1.91
N GLY A 61 -7.76 -3.92 -2.86
CA GLY A 61 -7.29 -4.47 -4.13
C GLY A 61 -6.25 -5.58 -3.95
N ALA A 62 -5.27 -5.39 -3.06
CA ALA A 62 -4.28 -6.42 -2.74
C ALA A 62 -4.92 -7.69 -2.15
N ARG A 63 -5.96 -7.53 -1.32
CA ARG A 63 -6.72 -8.66 -0.77
C ARG A 63 -7.56 -9.35 -1.82
N LEU A 64 -8.27 -8.60 -2.65
CA LEU A 64 -9.04 -9.16 -3.76
C LEU A 64 -8.14 -9.90 -4.76
N TRP A 65 -6.97 -9.33 -5.08
CA TRP A 65 -5.98 -9.98 -5.93
C TRP A 65 -5.55 -11.33 -5.37
N HIS A 66 -5.24 -11.38 -4.06
CA HIS A 66 -4.87 -12.63 -3.40
C HIS A 66 -5.98 -13.69 -3.46
N ILE A 67 -7.24 -13.28 -3.39
CA ILE A 67 -8.40 -14.19 -3.46
C ILE A 67 -8.65 -14.66 -4.89
N LEU A 68 -8.62 -13.75 -5.86
CA LEU A 68 -8.94 -14.05 -7.26
C LEU A 68 -7.81 -14.76 -8.01
N PHE A 69 -6.56 -14.50 -7.60
CA PHE A 69 -5.35 -15.07 -8.19
C PHE A 69 -4.52 -15.77 -7.10
N PRO A 70 -5.02 -16.88 -6.54
CA PRO A 70 -4.26 -17.64 -5.56
C PRO A 70 -2.96 -18.14 -6.22
N PRO A 71 -1.80 -17.98 -5.55
CA PRO A 71 -0.54 -18.49 -6.07
C PRO A 71 -0.58 -20.01 -6.21
N ALA A 72 0.18 -20.56 -7.16
CA ALA A 72 0.24 -22.00 -7.43
C ALA A 72 0.54 -22.86 -6.18
N SER A 73 1.25 -22.29 -5.19
CA SER A 73 1.51 -22.93 -3.91
C SER A 73 0.26 -23.17 -3.05
N MET A 74 -0.79 -22.34 -3.19
CA MET A 74 -2.09 -22.57 -2.55
C MET A 74 -2.92 -23.60 -3.31
N MET A 75 -2.73 -23.71 -4.64
CA MET A 75 -3.37 -24.76 -5.44
C MET A 75 -2.79 -26.15 -5.14
N GLU A 76 -1.47 -26.25 -4.89
CA GLU A 76 -0.79 -27.49 -4.52
C GLU A 76 -1.18 -28.01 -3.12
N GLN A 77 -1.66 -27.14 -2.22
CA GLN A 77 -2.08 -27.51 -0.87
C GLN A 77 -3.51 -28.09 -0.79
N GLY A 78 -4.23 -28.24 -1.92
CA GLY A 78 -5.55 -28.88 -1.96
C GLY A 78 -6.69 -28.06 -1.36
N ILE A 79 -6.45 -26.80 -0.95
CA ILE A 79 -7.48 -25.89 -0.43
C ILE A 79 -8.06 -25.11 -1.61
N THR A 80 -8.91 -25.76 -2.40
CA THR A 80 -9.67 -25.06 -3.46
C THR A 80 -11.04 -24.66 -2.94
N THR A 81 -11.58 -23.55 -3.43
CA THR A 81 -12.92 -23.02 -3.12
C THR A 81 -14.06 -23.85 -3.77
N ALA A 82 -13.80 -25.12 -4.06
CA ALA A 82 -14.86 -26.08 -4.27
C ALA A 82 -15.28 -26.57 -2.88
N PHE A 83 -16.59 -26.59 -2.64
CA PHE A 83 -17.16 -27.48 -1.64
C PHE A 83 -16.64 -28.91 -1.80
#